data_AF-A0A9E1JQK7-F1
#
_entry.id   AF-A0A9E1JQK7-F1
#
_cell.length_a   1.000
_cell.length_b   1.000
_cell.length_c   1.000
_cell.angle_alpha   90.00
_cell.angle_beta   90.00
_cell.angle_gamma   90.00
#
_symmetry.space_group_name_H-M   'P 1'
#
loop_
_entity.id
_entity.type
_entity.pdbx_description
1 polymer ?
#
loop_
_entity_poly.entity_id
_entity_poly.type
_entity_poly.pdbx_seq_one_letter_code
_entity_poly.pdbx_strand_id
1 'polypeptide(L)'
;MLHDLIFKMEDGHEIVFADEYGTWMITGDEKRFVNCYLTSLSMISSPEEYTVGAIPLIKRDSYESFSKKVYSTAIKIGNKDQKIHLKKEVEKQKIRTK
;
A
#
# COMPACT_ATOMS: atom_id res chain seq x y z
N MET A 1 -3.28 15.00 31.28
CA MET A 1 -2.32 14.42 32.25
C MET A 1 -2.94 13.17 32.87
N LEU A 2 -2.18 12.33 33.60
CA LEU A 2 -2.68 11.06 34.17
C LEU A 2 -3.98 11.20 34.99
N HIS A 3 -4.19 12.35 35.64
CA HIS A 3 -5.39 12.62 36.44
C HIS A 3 -6.68 12.70 35.60
N ASP A 4 -6.61 13.17 34.36
CA ASP A 4 -7.79 13.26 33.47
C ASP A 4 -8.29 11.87 33.07
N LEU A 5 -7.37 10.90 32.98
CA LEU A 5 -7.68 9.52 32.64
C LEU A 5 -8.36 8.80 33.82
N ILE A 6 -7.90 9.05 35.05
CA ILE A 6 -8.49 8.49 36.27
C ILE A 6 -9.93 8.98 36.43
N PHE A 7 -10.17 10.28 36.24
CA PHE A 7 -11.52 10.85 36.28
C PHE A 7 -12.46 10.21 35.25
N LYS A 8 -11.99 9.92 34.04
CA LYS A 8 -12.78 9.24 33.01
C LYS A 8 -13.05 7.76 33.29
N MET A 9 -12.16 7.08 34.02
CA MET A 9 -12.33 5.68 34.41
C MET A 9 -13.35 5.52 35.54
N GLU A 10 -13.49 6.53 36.41
CA GLU A 10 -14.43 6.53 37.53
C GLU A 10 -15.85 6.97 37.13
N ASP A 11 -16.04 7.53 35.92
CA ASP A 11 -17.32 8.05 35.40
C ASP A 11 -18.33 6.95 35.01
N GLY A 12 -18.00 5.67 35.24
CA GLY A 12 -18.92 4.55 35.06
C GLY A 12 -19.28 4.23 33.61
N HIS A 13 -18.64 4.86 32.63
CA HIS A 13 -18.77 4.51 31.22
C HIS A 13 -17.99 3.23 30.88
N GLU A 14 -18.63 2.32 30.14
CA GLU A 14 -18.02 1.07 29.69
C GLU A 14 -16.81 1.36 28.78
N ILE A 15 -15.63 0.96 29.25
CA ILE A 15 -14.40 1.05 28.46
C ILE A 15 -14.35 -0.15 27.53
N VAL A 16 -14.80 0.04 26.28
CA VAL A 16 -14.64 -0.96 25.21
C VAL A 16 -13.22 -0.86 24.68
N PHE A 17 -12.33 -1.75 25.11
CA PHE A 17 -11.03 -1.94 24.46
C PHE A 17 -11.27 -2.70 23.15
N ALA A 18 -11.41 -1.96 22.04
CA ALA A 18 -11.44 -2.55 20.71
C ALA A 18 -10.04 -3.09 20.35
N ASP A 19 -9.93 -4.41 20.18
CA ASP A 19 -8.68 -5.18 20.08
C ASP A 19 -7.73 -4.82 18.91
N GLU A 20 -8.03 -3.85 18.04
CA GLU A 20 -7.21 -3.59 16.85
C GLU A 20 -7.06 -2.10 16.46
N TYR A 21 -7.19 -1.15 17.40
CA TYR A 21 -6.80 0.25 17.14
C TYR A 21 -5.29 0.51 17.29
N GLY A 22 -4.47 -0.50 16.99
CA GLY A 22 -3.04 -0.38 16.80
C GLY A 22 -2.70 0.04 15.39
N THR A 23 -3.17 1.21 14.94
CA THR A 23 -2.54 1.87 13.80
C THR A 23 -1.15 2.33 14.27
N TRP A 24 -0.19 1.40 14.23
CA TRP A 24 1.23 1.72 14.22
C TRP A 24 1.46 2.55 12.95
N MET A 25 1.19 3.84 13.02
CA MET A 25 1.51 4.80 11.98
C MET A 25 3.03 4.78 11.84
N ILE A 26 3.53 3.95 10.92
CA ILE A 26 4.84 4.17 10.33
C ILE A 26 4.70 5.48 9.56
N THR A 27 4.97 6.59 10.25
CA THR A 27 5.08 7.92 9.63
C THR A 27 6.30 7.86 8.72
N GLY A 28 6.06 7.57 7.45
CA GLY A 28 7.15 7.36 6.51
C GLY A 28 6.73 7.65 5.10
N ASP A 29 7.74 7.91 4.27
CA ASP A 29 7.53 8.24 2.87
C ASP A 29 6.99 7.01 2.12
N GLU A 30 5.68 6.98 1.92
CA GLU A 30 5.00 5.93 1.17
C GLU A 30 5.58 5.73 -0.23
N LYS A 31 6.07 6.78 -0.90
CA LYS A 31 6.70 6.62 -2.22
C LYS A 31 7.99 5.83 -2.11
N ARG A 32 8.79 6.11 -1.07
CA ARG A 32 10.02 5.36 -0.78
C ARG A 32 9.70 3.90 -0.48
N PHE A 33 8.67 3.64 0.33
CA PHE A 33 8.28 2.26 0.66
C PHE A 33 7.78 1.49 -0.55
N VAL A 34 6.92 2.09 -1.37
CA VAL A 34 6.44 1.47 -2.61
C VAL A 34 7.60 1.18 -3.56
N ASN A 35 8.56 2.11 -3.69
CA ASN A 35 9.73 1.91 -4.52
C ASN A 35 10.61 0.73 -4.03
N CYS A 36 10.94 0.71 -2.73
CA CYS A 36 11.72 -0.38 -2.13
C CYS A 36 11.01 -1.73 -2.29
N TYR A 37 9.70 -1.78 -2.01
CA TYR A 37 8.90 -3.00 -2.16
C TYR A 37 8.90 -3.51 -3.59
N LEU A 38 8.57 -2.66 -4.57
CA LEU A 38 8.56 -3.05 -5.99
C LEU A 38 9.94 -3.46 -6.48
N THR A 39 11.02 -2.83 -5.97
CA THR A 39 12.40 -3.21 -6.28
C THR A 39 12.69 -4.62 -5.79
N SER A 40 12.46 -4.89 -4.51
CA SER A 40 12.66 -6.23 -3.93
C SER A 40 11.80 -7.28 -4.63
N LEU A 41 10.53 -6.99 -4.88
CA LEU A 41 9.61 -7.89 -5.58
C LEU A 41 10.12 -8.22 -6.99
N SER A 42 10.60 -7.22 -7.74
CA SER A 42 11.10 -7.45 -9.10
C SER A 42 12.32 -8.38 -9.17
N MET A 43 13.11 -8.44 -8.11
CA MET A 43 14.33 -9.25 -8.05
C MET A 43 14.07 -10.72 -7.74
N ILE A 44 13.00 -11.03 -7.02
CA ILE A 44 12.77 -12.38 -6.47
C ILE A 44 11.58 -13.10 -7.10
N SER A 45 10.70 -12.37 -7.80
CA SER A 45 9.42 -12.90 -8.24
C SER A 45 9.33 -13.14 -9.74
N SER A 46 8.52 -14.13 -10.10
CA SER A 46 8.09 -14.35 -11.48
C SER A 46 7.25 -13.16 -12.01
N PRO A 47 7.05 -13.03 -13.34
CA PRO A 47 6.16 -12.02 -13.91
C PRO A 47 4.74 -12.03 -13.32
N GLU A 48 4.20 -13.22 -13.04
CA GLU A 48 2.87 -13.42 -12.48
C GLU A 48 2.81 -12.93 -11.03
N GLU A 49 3.75 -13.36 -10.19
CA GLU A 49 3.85 -12.97 -8.79
C GLU A 49 4.10 -11.46 -8.63
N TYR A 50 4.98 -10.90 -9.46
CA TYR A 50 5.23 -9.46 -9.51
C TYR A 50 3.94 -8.69 -9.81
N THR A 51 3.15 -9.19 -10.77
CA THR A 51 1.88 -8.57 -11.16
C THR A 51 0.85 -8.64 -10.05
N VAL A 52 0.73 -9.79 -9.37
CA VAL A 52 -0.17 -9.97 -8.22
C VAL A 52 0.16 -8.99 -7.10
N GLY A 53 1.45 -8.76 -6.81
CA GLY A 53 1.87 -7.79 -5.79
C GLY A 53 1.72 -6.33 -6.22
N ALA A 54 1.95 -6.01 -7.49
CA ALA A 54 1.90 -4.62 -7.99
C ALA A 54 0.48 -4.09 -8.20
N ILE A 55 -0.47 -4.92 -8.62
CA ILE A 55 -1.83 -4.48 -8.98
C ILE A 55 -2.59 -3.79 -7.83
N PRO A 56 -2.61 -4.31 -6.60
CA PRO A 56 -3.29 -3.66 -5.49
C PRO A 56 -2.75 -2.24 -5.23
N LEU A 57 -1.43 -2.06 -5.36
CA LEU A 57 -0.78 -0.75 -5.16
C LEU A 57 -1.14 0.24 -6.29
N ILE A 58 -1.17 -0.24 -7.54
CA ILE A 58 -1.56 0.58 -8.69
C ILE A 58 -3.03 1.00 -8.60
N LYS A 59 -3.93 0.07 -8.23
CA LYS A 59 -5.35 0.37 -8.02
C LYS A 59 -5.52 1.42 -6.93
N ARG A 60 -4.85 1.26 -5.79
CA ARG A 60 -4.91 2.24 -4.70
C ARG A 60 -4.49 3.63 -5.16
N ASP A 61 -3.35 3.76 -5.84
CA ASP A 61 -2.85 5.05 -6.35
C ASP A 61 -3.83 5.69 -7.37
N SER A 62 -4.59 4.88 -8.11
CA SER A 62 -5.60 5.38 -9.04
C SER A 62 -6.78 6.10 -8.34
N TYR A 63 -7.05 5.77 -7.07
CA TYR A 63 -8.04 6.47 -6.24
C TYR A 63 -7.43 7.64 -5.45
N GLU A 64 -6.11 7.72 -5.38
CA GLU A 64 -5.34 8.77 -4.68
C GLU A 64 -4.74 9.79 -5.66
N SER A 65 -5.47 10.06 -6.75
CA SER A 65 -5.10 11.04 -7.78
C SER A 65 -3.73 10.82 -8.43
N PHE A 66 -3.22 9.57 -8.42
CA PHE A 66 -1.91 9.21 -8.95
C PHE A 66 -0.74 9.96 -8.28
N SER A 67 -0.93 10.38 -7.04
CA SER A 67 0.05 11.18 -6.30
C SER A 67 1.37 10.43 -6.08
N LYS A 68 1.33 9.10 -6.05
CA LYS A 68 2.48 8.22 -5.79
C LYS A 68 3.13 7.69 -7.08
N LYS A 69 2.47 7.84 -8.24
CA LYS A 69 2.96 7.42 -9.57
C LYS A 69 3.39 5.94 -9.59
N VAL A 70 2.62 5.09 -8.92
CA VAL A 70 2.97 3.69 -8.66
C VAL A 70 3.13 2.90 -9.96
N TYR A 71 2.22 3.09 -10.92
CA TYR A 71 2.30 2.41 -12.21
C TYR A 71 3.61 2.72 -12.95
N SER A 72 3.94 4.01 -13.10
CA SER A 72 5.20 4.44 -13.74
C SER A 72 6.43 3.86 -13.03
N THR A 73 6.38 3.77 -11.70
CA THR A 73 7.46 3.22 -10.88
C THR A 73 7.61 1.71 -11.09
N ALA A 74 6.51 0.97 -11.11
CA ALA A 74 6.49 -0.47 -11.40
C ALA A 74 7.05 -0.77 -12.80
N ILE A 75 6.63 0.00 -13.81
CA ILE A 75 7.13 -0.15 -15.19
C ILE A 75 8.61 0.22 -15.30
N LYS A 76 9.11 1.16 -14.48
CA LYS A 76 10.55 1.50 -14.46
C LYS A 76 11.38 0.35 -13.86
N ILE A 77 10.92 -0.22 -12.75
CA ILE A 77 11.66 -1.19 -11.93
C ILE A 77 11.63 -2.60 -12.52
N GLY A 78 10.47 -3.08 -12.97
CA GLY A 78 10.33 -4.46 -13.43
C GLY A 78 11.27 -4.82 -14.58
N ASN A 79 11.56 -6.10 -14.75
CA ASN A 79 12.27 -6.60 -15.93
C ASN A 79 11.33 -6.65 -17.16
N LYS A 80 11.85 -7.04 -18.33
CA LYS A 80 11.09 -7.02 -19.60
C LYS A 80 9.80 -7.84 -19.52
N ASP A 81 9.86 -9.05 -18.99
CA ASP A 81 8.72 -9.97 -18.95
C ASP A 81 7.69 -9.54 -17.90
N GLN A 82 8.15 -9.10 -16.73
CA GLN A 82 7.32 -8.48 -15.69
C GLN A 82 6.55 -7.26 -16.24
N LYS A 83 7.19 -6.39 -17.02
CA LYS A 83 6.52 -5.23 -17.66
C LYS A 83 5.43 -5.67 -18.62
N ILE A 84 5.70 -6.65 -19.47
CA ILE A 84 4.74 -7.13 -20.47
C ILE A 84 3.52 -7.74 -19.76
N HIS A 85 3.77 -8.59 -18.76
CA HIS A 85 2.70 -9.24 -18.01
C HIS A 85 1.85 -8.20 -17.24
N LEU A 86 2.49 -7.26 -16.54
CA LEU A 86 1.80 -6.22 -15.79
C LEU A 86 0.93 -5.33 -16.69
N LYS A 87 1.43 -4.92 -17.88
CA LYS A 87 0.65 -4.12 -18.84
C LYS A 87 -0.62 -4.84 -19.29
N LYS A 88 -0.48 -6.12 -19.69
CA LYS A 88 -1.62 -6.95 -20.10
C LYS A 88 -2.67 -7.05 -19.00
N GLU A 89 -2.25 -7.26 -17.76
CA GLU A 89 -3.19 -7.43 -16.65
C GLU A 89 -3.84 -6.10 -16.25
N VAL A 90 -3.11 -4.97 -16.32
CA VAL A 90 -3.67 -3.63 -16.13
C VAL A 90 -4.75 -3.32 -17.18
N GLU A 91 -4.50 -3.63 -18.45
CA GLU A 91 -5.46 -3.48 -19.55
C GLU A 91 -6.68 -4.38 -19.36
N LYS A 92 -6.46 -5.67 -19.07
CA LYS A 92 -7.51 -6.67 -18.84
C LYS A 92 -8.44 -6.26 -17.69
N GLN A 93 -7.87 -5.73 -16.61
CA GLN A 93 -8.64 -5.27 -15.45
C GLN A 93 -9.15 -3.83 -15.59
N LYS A 94 -8.85 -3.15 -16.71
CA LYS A 94 -9.25 -1.75 -17.00
C LYS A 94 -8.85 -0.78 -15.88
N ILE A 95 -7.67 -0.97 -15.30
CA ILE A 95 -7.18 -0.12 -14.20
C ILE A 95 -6.75 1.23 -14.79
N ARG A 96 -7.22 2.33 -14.22
CA ARG A 96 -6.79 3.68 -14.62
C ARG A 96 -5.32 3.85 -14.24
N THR A 97 -4.50 4.34 -15.16
CA THR A 97 -3.07 4.58 -14.95
C THR A 97 -2.65 5.95 -15.47
N LYS A 98 -1.57 6.51 -14.89
CA LYS A 98 -0.91 7.75 -15.30
C LYS A 98 0.59 7.65 -15.07
#